data_AF-A0A0F9XXY6-F1
#
_entry.id   AF-A0A0F9XXY6-F1
#
_cell.length_a   1.000
_cell.length_b   1.000
_cell.length_c   1.000
_cell.angle_alpha   90.00
_cell.angle_beta   90.00
_cell.angle_gamma   90.00
#
_symmetry.space_group_name_H-M   'P 1'
#
loop_
_entity.id
_entity.type
_entity.pdbx_description
1 polymer ?
#
loop_
_entity_poly.entity_id
_entity_poly.type
_entity_poly.pdbx_seq_one_letter_code
_entity_poly.pdbx_strand_id
1 'polypeptide(L)'
;MNDPHALRLTLLIAALHFDWTTGSMQSFESTFLFHKVKLIHMVNKWITERQPERTTCIISQIASLCFIELCLGHVFSAKAHLGGMLNLLKERKRPWQRLPEQDEPLYESSKE
;
A
#
# COMPACT_ATOMS: atom_id res chain seq x y z
N MET A 1 13.03 10.70 15.05
CA MET A 1 13.59 10.20 13.78
C MET A 1 13.93 8.71 13.90
N ASN A 2 13.00 7.88 14.35
CA ASN A 2 13.18 6.44 14.47
C ASN A 2 11.91 5.78 13.95
N ASP A 3 11.91 5.45 12.67
CA ASP A 3 10.80 4.76 12.02
C ASP A 3 11.17 3.28 11.86
N PRO A 4 10.63 2.37 12.70
CA PRO A 4 10.87 0.93 12.58
C PRO A 4 10.46 0.34 11.21
N HIS A 5 9.73 1.10 10.39
CA HIS A 5 9.31 0.72 9.05
C HIS A 5 10.38 1.06 8.01
N ALA A 6 11.06 2.19 8.17
CA ALA A 6 12.19 2.57 7.33
C ALA A 6 13.30 1.51 7.39
N LEU A 7 13.70 1.05 8.58
CA LEU A 7 14.74 0.01 8.72
C LEU A 7 14.37 -1.28 7.98
N ARG A 8 13.12 -1.71 8.09
CA ARG A 8 12.65 -2.94 7.45
C ARG A 8 12.67 -2.83 5.93
N LEU A 9 12.23 -1.70 5.39
CA LEU A 9 12.29 -1.47 3.96
C LEU A 9 13.74 -1.39 3.47
N THR A 10 14.63 -0.74 4.22
CA THR A 10 16.06 -0.71 3.94
C THR A 10 16.66 -2.11 3.88
N LEU A 11 16.30 -3.00 4.81
CA LEU A 11 16.75 -4.40 4.78
C LEU A 11 16.28 -5.15 3.53
N LEU A 12 15.03 -4.93 3.09
CA LEU A 12 14.51 -5.58 1.88
C LEU A 12 15.21 -5.05 0.61
N ILE A 13 15.48 -3.75 0.54
CA ILE A 13 16.22 -3.14 -0.58
C ILE A 13 17.68 -3.61 -0.58
N ALA A 14 18.32 -3.69 0.58
CA ALA A 14 19.69 -4.21 0.71
C ALA A 14 19.78 -5.67 0.26
N ALA A 15 18.77 -6.48 0.62
CA ALA A 15 18.68 -7.88 0.20
C ALA A 15 18.51 -8.00 -1.32
N LEU A 16 17.65 -7.17 -1.93
CA LEU A 16 17.52 -7.07 -3.39
C LEU A 16 18.85 -6.69 -4.06
N HIS A 17 19.53 -5.66 -3.56
CA HIS A 17 20.81 -5.22 -4.08
C HIS A 17 21.87 -6.34 -4.00
N PHE A 18 21.91 -7.05 -2.87
CA PHE A 18 22.80 -8.19 -2.69
C PHE A 18 22.53 -9.30 -3.69
N ASP A 19 21.25 -9.66 -3.90
CA ASP A 19 20.84 -10.67 -4.88
C ASP A 19 21.28 -10.30 -6.30
N TRP A 20 21.08 -9.05 -6.71
CA TRP A 20 21.55 -8.56 -8.01
C TRP A 20 23.07 -8.51 -8.14
N THR A 21 23.80 -8.29 -7.04
CA THR A 21 25.26 -8.19 -7.07
C THR A 21 25.93 -9.57 -7.07
N THR A 22 25.38 -10.52 -6.31
CA THR A 22 26.00 -11.83 -6.06
C THR A 22 25.32 -12.98 -6.81
N GLY A 23 24.13 -12.76 -7.35
CA GLY A 23 23.32 -13.74 -8.06
C GLY A 23 22.49 -14.66 -7.16
N SER A 24 22.58 -14.55 -5.83
CA SER A 24 21.76 -15.34 -4.92
C SER A 24 21.68 -14.76 -3.50
N MET A 25 20.46 -14.64 -2.99
CA MET A 25 20.16 -14.25 -1.61
C MET A 25 20.14 -15.43 -0.61
N GLN A 26 20.45 -16.68 -0.99
CA GLN A 26 20.23 -17.87 -0.15
C GLN A 26 20.71 -17.72 1.31
N SER A 27 21.90 -17.13 1.53
CA SER A 27 22.46 -16.93 2.87
C SER A 27 21.63 -16.03 3.79
N PHE A 28 20.74 -15.20 3.23
CA PHE A 28 19.92 -14.22 3.95
C PHE A 28 18.43 -14.34 3.63
N GLU A 29 18.03 -15.38 2.90
CA GLU A 29 16.65 -15.56 2.44
C GLU A 29 15.66 -15.61 3.61
N SER A 30 16.02 -16.30 4.70
CA SER A 30 15.19 -16.37 5.91
C SER A 30 14.94 -14.98 6.52
N THR A 31 15.97 -14.15 6.59
CA THR A 31 15.90 -12.76 7.07
C THR A 31 15.03 -11.92 6.16
N PHE A 32 15.20 -12.02 4.85
CA PHE A 32 14.35 -11.33 3.87
C PHE A 32 12.87 -11.70 4.05
N LEU A 33 12.57 -13.01 4.10
CA LEU A 33 11.20 -13.50 4.25
C LEU A 33 10.58 -13.06 5.59
N PHE A 34 11.35 -13.09 6.68
CA PHE A 34 10.89 -12.60 7.98
C PHE A 34 10.48 -11.12 7.91
N HIS A 35 11.33 -10.27 7.34
CA HIS A 35 11.03 -8.85 7.22
C HIS A 35 9.87 -8.59 6.25
N LYS A 36 9.76 -9.34 5.16
CA LYS A 36 8.60 -9.28 4.25
C LYS A 36 7.29 -9.58 4.98
N VAL A 37 7.21 -10.70 5.71
CA VAL A 37 6.00 -11.09 6.44
C VAL A 37 5.63 -10.05 7.50
N LYS A 38 6.61 -9.51 8.23
CA LYS A 38 6.38 -8.45 9.22
C LYS A 38 5.83 -7.17 8.60
N LEU A 39 6.29 -6.80 7.40
CA LEU A 39 5.77 -5.63 6.66
C LEU A 39 4.32 -5.86 6.26
N ILE A 40 3.99 -7.04 5.69
CA ILE A 40 2.62 -7.38 5.28
C ILE A 40 1.67 -7.36 6.48
N HIS A 41 2.05 -8.01 7.59
CA HIS A 41 1.21 -8.05 8.79
C HIS A 41 0.92 -6.64 9.34
N MET A 42 1.94 -5.79 9.36
CA MET A 42 1.81 -4.39 9.78
C MET A 42 0.89 -3.58 8.86
N VAL A 43 1.08 -3.69 7.54
CA VAL A 43 0.20 -3.04 6.56
C VAL A 43 -1.25 -3.49 6.76
N ASN A 44 -1.48 -4.79 6.91
CA ASN A 44 -2.83 -5.35 7.14
C ASN A 44 -3.44 -4.83 8.44
N LYS A 45 -2.65 -4.72 9.51
CA LYS A 45 -3.09 -4.10 10.77
C LYS A 45 -3.54 -2.66 10.55
N TRP A 46 -2.76 -1.83 9.86
CA TRP A 46 -3.13 -0.44 9.59
C TRP A 46 -4.35 -0.28 8.68
N ILE A 47 -4.52 -1.17 7.71
CA ILE A 47 -5.72 -1.20 6.87
C ILE A 47 -6.95 -1.50 7.75
N THR A 48 -6.84 -2.49 8.63
CA THR A 48 -7.92 -2.91 9.54
C THR A 48 -8.29 -1.81 10.54
N GLU A 49 -7.31 -1.09 11.07
CA GLU A 49 -7.50 0.02 12.00
C GLU A 49 -8.10 1.28 11.34
N ARG A 50 -8.29 1.28 10.00
CA ARG A 50 -8.92 2.35 9.21
C ARG A 50 -8.35 3.76 9.38
N GLN A 51 -7.15 3.91 9.93
CA GLN A 51 -6.45 5.18 10.12
C GLN A 51 -6.23 5.94 8.79
N PRO A 52 -7.02 7.00 8.49
CA PRO A 52 -6.94 7.70 7.20
C PRO A 52 -5.61 8.46 7.04
N GLU A 53 -5.03 8.94 8.13
CA GLU A 53 -3.76 9.68 8.17
C GLU A 53 -2.56 8.84 7.70
N ARG A 54 -2.66 7.52 7.76
CA ARG A 54 -1.62 6.59 7.31
C ARG A 54 -1.76 6.13 5.88
N THR A 55 -2.78 6.59 5.14
CA THR A 55 -3.08 6.09 3.79
C THR A 55 -1.86 6.19 2.85
N THR A 56 -1.18 7.34 2.82
CA THR A 56 0.03 7.51 2.01
C THR A 56 1.16 6.57 2.45
N CYS A 57 1.35 6.40 3.77
CA CYS A 57 2.36 5.49 4.29
C CYS A 57 2.06 4.03 3.91
N ILE A 58 0.81 3.59 4.05
CA ILE A 58 0.35 2.25 3.64
C ILE A 58 0.63 2.03 2.14
N ILE A 59 0.24 2.99 1.30
CA ILE A 59 0.46 2.91 -0.15
C ILE A 59 1.95 2.81 -0.47
N SER A 60 2.79 3.66 0.13
CA SER A 60 4.23 3.62 -0.09
C SER A 60 4.84 2.26 0.30
N GLN A 61 4.43 1.68 1.44
CA GLN A 61 4.91 0.37 1.87
C GLN A 61 4.50 -0.75 0.90
N ILE A 62 3.25 -0.75 0.44
CA ILE A 62 2.75 -1.74 -0.55
C ILE A 62 3.48 -1.56 -1.88
N ALA A 63 3.63 -0.31 -2.36
CA ALA A 63 4.31 -0.01 -3.62
C ALA A 63 5.78 -0.43 -3.58
N SER A 64 6.49 -0.17 -2.48
CA SER A 64 7.88 -0.61 -2.32
C SER A 64 8.01 -2.13 -2.31
N LEU A 65 7.13 -2.85 -1.60
CA LEU A 65 7.14 -4.31 -1.60
C LEU A 65 6.82 -4.87 -2.99
N CYS A 66 5.84 -4.29 -3.69
CA CYS A 66 5.52 -4.62 -5.07
C CYS A 66 6.72 -4.45 -6.01
N PHE A 67 7.45 -3.35 -5.87
CA PHE A 67 8.65 -3.08 -6.66
C PHE A 67 9.75 -4.10 -6.41
N ILE A 68 10.06 -4.39 -5.14
CA ILE A 68 11.09 -5.38 -4.77
C ILE A 68 10.74 -6.75 -5.33
N GLU A 69 9.48 -7.17 -5.21
CA GLU A 69 9.03 -8.46 -5.72
C GLU A 69 9.07 -8.54 -7.25
N LEU A 70 8.75 -7.44 -7.94
CA LEU A 70 8.90 -7.37 -9.39
C LEU A 70 10.37 -7.53 -9.81
N CYS A 71 11.28 -6.85 -9.10
CA CYS A 71 12.72 -6.92 -9.33
C CYS A 71 13.33 -8.31 -9.08
N LEU A 72 12.74 -9.09 -8.17
CA LEU A 72 13.11 -10.48 -7.90
C LEU A 72 12.37 -11.49 -8.80
N GLY A 73 11.54 -11.04 -9.74
CA GLY A 73 10.78 -11.92 -10.64
C GLY A 73 9.53 -12.56 -10.02
N HIS A 74 9.13 -12.16 -8.81
CA HIS A 74 7.92 -12.65 -8.11
C HIS A 74 6.64 -11.98 -8.64
N VAL A 75 6.35 -12.12 -9.94
CA VAL A 75 5.29 -11.39 -10.66
C VAL A 75 3.90 -11.59 -10.05
N PHE A 76 3.55 -12.81 -9.62
CA PHE A 76 2.24 -13.08 -9.02
C PHE A 76 2.03 -12.32 -7.69
N SER A 77 3.09 -12.25 -6.88
CA SER A 77 3.06 -11.54 -5.61
C SER A 77 2.97 -10.03 -5.82
N ALA A 78 3.74 -9.48 -6.77
CA ALA A 78 3.67 -8.08 -7.17
C ALA A 78 2.28 -7.69 -7.68
N LYS A 79 1.66 -8.53 -8.52
CA LYS A 79 0.29 -8.32 -9.02
C LYS A 79 -0.74 -8.27 -7.87
N ALA A 80 -0.59 -9.14 -6.87
CA ALA A 80 -1.46 -9.14 -5.69
C ALA A 80 -1.35 -7.83 -4.90
N HIS A 81 -0.13 -7.32 -4.68
CA HIS A 81 0.09 -6.03 -4.01
C HIS A 81 -0.54 -4.87 -4.78
N LEU A 82 -0.36 -4.82 -6.10
CA LEU A 82 -0.96 -3.80 -6.95
C LEU A 82 -2.49 -3.84 -6.89
N GLY A 83 -3.09 -5.04 -6.94
CA GLY A 83 -4.53 -5.24 -6.79
C GLY A 83 -5.05 -4.75 -5.43
N GLY A 84 -4.36 -5.11 -4.34
CA GLY A 84 -4.68 -4.65 -2.99
C GLY A 84 -4.61 -3.13 -2.85
N MET A 85 -3.57 -2.50 -3.41
CA MET A 85 -3.40 -1.05 -3.41
C MET A 85 -4.54 -0.33 -4.17
N LEU A 86 -4.91 -0.83 -5.34
CA LEU A 86 -6.01 -0.28 -6.13
C LEU A 86 -7.36 -0.39 -5.40
N ASN A 87 -7.62 -1.52 -4.74
CA ASN A 87 -8.83 -1.70 -3.92
C ASN A 87 -8.86 -0.73 -2.74
N LEU A 88 -7.75 -0.59 -2.02
CA LEU A 88 -7.63 0.37 -0.91
C LEU A 88 -7.91 1.81 -1.38
N LEU A 89 -7.35 2.22 -2.52
CA LEU A 89 -7.60 3.54 -3.10
C LEU A 89 -9.08 3.75 -3.47
N LYS A 90 -9.73 2.73 -4.05
CA LYS A 90 -11.16 2.78 -4.39
C LYS A 90 -12.01 2.94 -3.13
N GLU A 91 -11.73 2.20 -2.07
CA GLU A 91 -12.46 2.31 -0.80
C GLU A 91 -12.30 3.68 -0.15
N ARG A 92 -11.08 4.24 -0.15
CA ARG A 92 -10.77 5.55 0.45
C ARG A 92 -11.32 6.74 -0.36
N LYS A 93 -11.64 6.58 -1.65
CA LYS A 93 -12.29 7.60 -2.50
C LYS A 93 -13.81 7.70 -2.31
N ARG A 94 -14.47 6.70 -1.72
CA ARG A 94 -15.93 6.69 -1.47
C ARG A 94 -16.50 7.70 -0.46
N PRO A 95 -15.76 8.48 0.36
CA PRO A 95 -16.38 9.41 1.32
C PRO A 95 -17.23 10.52 0.68
N TRP A 96 -16.93 10.94 -0.55
CA TRP A 96 -17.58 12.09 -1.20
C TRP A 96 -18.69 11.74 -2.20
N GLN A 97 -18.94 10.45 -2.48
CA GLN A 97 -19.99 10.00 -3.41
C GLN A 97 -21.32 9.65 -2.72
N ARG A 98 -21.49 9.98 -1.43
CA ARG A 98 -22.72 9.73 -0.64
C ARG A 98 -23.42 10.99 -0.13
N LEU A 99 -23.11 12.16 -0.68
CA LEU A 99 -23.98 13.32 -0.45
C LEU A 99 -25.32 13.02 -1.14
N PRO A 100 -26.47 13.10 -0.44
CA PRO A 100 -27.76 13.02 -1.09
C PRO A 100 -27.82 14.18 -2.09
N GLU A 101 -28.24 13.89 -3.32
CA GLU A 101 -28.69 14.92 -4.26
C GLU A 101 -29.69 15.80 -3.48
N GLN A 102 -29.30 17.04 -3.21
CA GLN A 102 -30.22 18.02 -2.66
C GLN A 102 -31.22 18.33 -3.75
N ASP A 103 -32.47 17.95 -3.49
CA ASP A 103 -33.65 18.32 -4.25
C ASP A 103 -33.57 19.79 -4.69
N GLU A 104 -33.61 20.01 -5.99
CA GLU A 104 -33.71 21.32 -6.62
C GLU A 104 -35.09 21.91 -6.32
N PRO A 105 -35.23 23.05 -5.59
CA PRO A 105 -36.50 23.72 -5.53
C PRO A 105 -36.66 24.55 -6.81
N LEU A 106 -37.60 24.14 -7.67
CA LEU A 106 -38.18 25.03 -8.68
C LEU A 106 -38.68 26.28 -7.96
N TYR A 107 -38.01 27.40 -8.22
CA TYR A 107 -38.56 28.72 -7.90
C TYR A 107 -39.83 28.90 -8.74
N GLU A 108 -40.98 28.70 -8.10
CA GLU A 108 -42.28 29.13 -8.60
C GLU A 108 -42.28 30.65 -8.79
N SER A 109 -42.71 31.04 -9.98
CA SER A 109 -42.98 32.39 -10.44
C SER A 109 -43.74 33.23 -9.41
N SER A 110 -43.11 34.31 -8.93
CA SER A 110 -43.85 35.44 -8.39
C SER A 110 -44.32 36.34 -9.52
N LYS A 111 -45.64 36.47 -9.55
CA LYS A 111 -46.51 37.17 -10.49
C LYS A 111 -46.17 38.66 -10.63
N GLU A 112 -46.40 39.15 -11.85
CA GLU A 112 -46.59 40.57 -12.20
C GLU A 112 -47.74 41.23 -11.42
#